data_AF-G3UJ91-F1
#
_entry.id   AF-G3UJ91-F1
#
_cell.length_a   1.000
_cell.length_b   1.000
_cell.length_c   1.000
_cell.angle_alpha   90.00
_cell.angle_beta   90.00
_cell.angle_gamma   90.00
#
_symmetry.space_group_name_H-M   'P 1'
#
loop_
_entity.id
_entity.type
_entity.pdbx_description
1 polymer ?
#
loop_
_entity_poly.entity_id
_entity_poly.type
_entity_poly.pdbx_seq_one_letter_code
_entity_poly.pdbx_strand_id
1 'polypeptide(L)' 'LREPLPVPFQPIVFAEALYNPQNHFNLSTGIFTCTIPGVYNFGFDIELFQGSVNVGLMRNSIEIRDKQA' A
#
# COMPACT_ATOMS: atom_id res chain seq x y z
N LEU A 1 -22.48 2.49 2.46
CA LEU A 1 -22.10 1.86 1.17
C LEU A 1 -20.77 1.17 1.42
N ARG A 2 -20.66 -0.13 1.15
CA ARG A 2 -19.40 -0.88 1.36
C ARG A 2 -18.47 -0.54 0.19
N GLU A 3 -17.29 0.00 0.48
CA GLU A 3 -16.31 0.23 -0.57
C GLU A 3 -15.89 -1.11 -1.19
N PRO A 4 -15.79 -1.21 -2.52
CA PRO A 4 -15.34 -2.44 -3.16
C PRO A 4 -13.88 -2.71 -2.78
N LEU A 5 -13.52 -3.99 -2.73
CA LEU A 5 -12.12 -4.37 -2.55
C LEU A 5 -11.26 -3.80 -3.70
N PRO A 6 -9.99 -3.44 -3.43
CA PRO A 6 -9.06 -3.03 -4.47
C PRO A 6 -8.92 -4.09 -5.57
N VAL A 7 -8.60 -3.63 -6.79
CA VAL A 7 -8.35 -4.54 -7.91
C VAL A 7 -7.13 -5.40 -7.62
N PRO A 8 -7.21 -6.75 -7.73
CA PRO A 8 -6.07 -7.62 -7.51
C PRO A 8 -4.89 -7.28 -8.42
N PHE A 9 -3.67 -7.48 -7.92
CA PHE A 9 -2.42 -7.23 -8.64
C PHE A 9 -2.22 -5.78 -9.10
N GLN A 10 -2.90 -4.83 -8.46
CA GLN A 10 -2.66 -3.40 -8.62
C GLN A 10 -2.28 -2.76 -7.28
N PRO A 11 -1.53 -1.66 -7.29
CA PRO A 11 -1.27 -0.90 -6.07
C PRO A 11 -2.58 -0.46 -5.40
N ILE A 12 -2.63 -0.56 -4.07
CA ILE A 12 -3.75 -0.04 -3.29
C ILE A 12 -3.62 1.48 -3.22
N VAL A 13 -4.63 2.18 -3.72
CA VAL A 13 -4.73 3.65 -3.68
C VAL A 13 -5.32 4.05 -2.33
N PHE A 14 -4.59 4.86 -1.57
CA PHE A 14 -5.04 5.37 -0.27
C PHE A 14 -5.81 6.67 -0.47
N ALA A 15 -6.94 6.81 0.22
CA ALA A 15 -7.79 7.99 0.10
C ALA A 15 -7.15 9.25 0.74
N GLU A 16 -6.32 9.07 1.77
CA GLU A 16 -5.74 10.15 2.56
C GLU A 16 -4.29 9.82 2.95
N ALA A 17 -3.45 10.85 3.04
CA ALA A 17 -2.14 10.75 3.70
C ALA A 17 -2.18 11.50 5.03
N LEU A 18 -1.91 10.80 6.13
CA LEU A 18 -1.75 11.42 7.45
C LEU A 18 -0.46 12.25 7.54
N TYR A 19 0.59 11.83 6.80
CA TYR A 19 1.88 12.51 6.73
C TYR A 19 2.54 12.24 5.38
N ASN A 20 2.77 13.30 4.59
CA ASN A 20 3.48 13.21 3.30
C ASN A 20 4.09 14.55 2.82
N PRO A 21 4.73 15.38 3.66
CA PRO A 21 5.22 16.70 3.23
C PRO A 21 6.31 16.64 2.15
N GLN A 22 7.05 15.54 2.06
CA GLN A 22 8.07 15.31 1.02
C GLN A 22 7.46 14.88 -0.32
N ASN A 23 6.17 14.54 -0.37
CA ASN A 23 5.47 14.04 -1.56
C ASN A 23 6.14 12.82 -2.22
N HIS A 24 6.81 11.98 -1.44
CA HIS A 24 7.41 10.74 -1.94
C HIS A 24 6.37 9.62 -2.11
N PHE A 25 5.23 9.72 -1.40
CA PHE A 25 4.09 8.83 -1.60
C PHE A 25 3.07 9.50 -2.51
N ASN A 26 2.73 8.88 -3.64
CA ASN A 26 1.76 9.42 -4.56
C ASN A 26 0.36 8.84 -4.25
N LEU A 27 -0.54 9.68 -3.71
CA LEU A 27 -1.91 9.29 -3.39
C LEU A 27 -2.76 8.93 -4.60
N SER A 28 -2.42 9.38 -5.82
CA SER A 28 -3.17 8.99 -7.02
C SER A 28 -2.78 7.61 -7.55
N THR A 29 -1.65 7.06 -7.09
CA THR A 29 -1.14 5.76 -7.57
C THR A 29 -0.92 4.73 -6.46
N GLY A 30 -0.89 5.13 -5.19
CA GLY A 30 -0.55 4.24 -4.07
C GLY A 30 0.93 3.87 -4.00
N ILE A 31 1.81 4.56 -4.75
CA ILE A 31 3.22 4.20 -4.89
C ILE A 31 4.11 5.15 -4.10
N PHE A 32 4.95 4.59 -3.24
CA PHE A 32 6.13 5.27 -2.68
C PHE A 32 7.29 5.23 -3.69
N THR A 33 7.86 6.38 -4.02
CA THR A 33 9.08 6.48 -4.84
C THR A 33 10.25 6.93 -3.99
N CYS A 34 11.28 6.09 -3.90
CA CYS A 34 12.51 6.41 -3.19
C CYS A 34 13.26 7.53 -3.92
N THR A 35 13.58 8.61 -3.21
CA THR A 35 14.38 9.75 -3.71
C THR A 35 15.76 9.84 -3.07
N ILE A 36 15.96 9.20 -1.92
CA ILE A 36 17.20 9.22 -1.15
C ILE A 36 17.65 7.77 -0.92
N PRO A 37 18.86 7.37 -1.36
CA PRO A 37 19.35 6.01 -1.11
C PRO A 37 19.42 5.68 0.39
N GLY A 38 18.90 4.52 0.79
CA GLY A 38 18.92 4.10 2.19
C GLY A 38 18.12 2.83 2.47
N VAL A 39 18.05 2.48 3.76
CA VAL A 39 17.22 1.38 4.27
C VAL A 39 15.89 1.95 4.73
N TYR A 40 14.80 1.40 4.21
CA TYR A 40 13.43 1.84 4.51
C TYR A 40 12.69 0.74 5.27
N ASN A 41 11.89 1.15 6.26
CA ASN A 41 10.97 0.28 6.95
C ASN A 41 9.53 0.58 6.49
N PHE A 42 8.79 -0.48 6.16
CA PHE A 42 7.37 -0.39 5.79
C PHE A 42 6.56 -1.30 6.72
N GLY A 43 5.47 -0.77 7.25
CA GLY A 43 4.47 -1.48 8.04
C GLY A 43 3.09 -1.09 7.56
N PHE A 44 2.14 -2.01 7.65
CA PHE A 44 0.76 -1.78 7.23
C PHE A 44 -0.21 -2.67 8.01
N ASP A 45 -1.42 -2.15 8.22
CA ASP A 45 -2.52 -2.81 8.88
C ASP A 45 -3.74 -2.83 7.97
N ILE A 46 -4.56 -3.87 8.13
CA ILE A 46 -5.71 -4.15 7.28
C ILE A 46 -6.87 -4.45 8.20
N GLU A 47 -7.98 -3.75 8.01
CA GLU A 47 -9.24 -4.03 8.67
C GLU A 47 -10.28 -4.40 7.62
N LEU A 48 -10.95 -5.53 7.82
CA LEU A 48 -11.94 -6.07 6.89
C LEU A 48 -13.22 -6.41 7.62
N PHE A 49 -14.33 -5.87 7.14
CA PHE A 49 -15.65 -6.30 7.57
C PHE A 49 -16.10 -7.50 6.74
N GLN A 50 -15.76 -8.72 7.19
CA GLN A 50 -16.06 -10.02 6.56
C GLN A 50 -15.30 -10.29 5.24
N GLY A 51 -14.86 -11.54 5.06
CA GLY A 51 -14.08 -12.00 3.91
C GLY A 51 -12.65 -12.35 4.31
N SER A 52 -11.80 -12.63 3.34
CA SER A 52 -10.35 -12.68 3.54
C SER A 52 -9.64 -12.15 2.30
N VAL A 53 -8.53 -11.44 2.53
CA VAL A 53 -7.65 -10.96 1.46
C VAL A 53 -6.20 -11.27 1.81
N ASN A 54 -5.36 -11.37 0.78
CA ASN A 54 -3.92 -11.29 0.95
C ASN A 54 -3.43 -9.98 0.33
N VAL A 55 -2.67 -9.19 1.09
CA VAL A 55 -2.03 -7.96 0.63
C VAL A 55 -0.52 -8.13 0.61
N GLY A 56 0.07 -7.92 -0.56
CA GLY A 56 1.52 -7.93 -0.77
C GLY A 56 2.15 -6.54 -0.65
N LEU A 57 3.26 -6.45 0.06
CA LEU A 57 4.23 -5.36 -0.01
C LEU A 57 5.14 -5.59 -1.21
N MET A 58 5.04 -4.71 -2.21
CA MET A 58 5.73 -4.83 -3.49
C MET A 58 6.91 -3.83 -3.61
N ARG A 59 8.00 -4.25 -4.23
CA ARG A 59 9.11 -3.40 -4.68
C ARG A 59 9.39 -3.66 -6.16
N ASN A 60 9.11 -2.68 -7.02
CA ASN A 60 9.35 -2.79 -8.47
C ASN A 60 8.80 -4.11 -9.06
N SER A 61 7.54 -4.41 -8.76
CA SER A 61 6.84 -5.64 -9.18
C SER A 61 7.33 -6.95 -8.55
N ILE A 62 8.22 -6.90 -7.56
CA ILE A 62 8.65 -8.05 -6.77
C ILE A 62 7.98 -7.99 -5.40
N GLU A 63 7.30 -9.06 -4.99
CA GLU A 63 6.75 -9.18 -3.64
C GLU A 63 7.87 -9.39 -2.62
N ILE A 64 7.84 -8.61 -1.54
CA ILE A 64 8.83 -8.64 -0.46
C ILE A 64 8.25 -9.29 0.80
N ARG A 65 6.94 -9.12 1.03
CA ARG A 65 6.20 -9.67 2.17
C ARG A 65 4.71 -9.67 1.86
N ASP A 66 3.98 -10.66 2.33
CA ASP A 66 2.53 -10.70 2.28
C ASP A 66 1.90 -10.68 3.69
N LYS A 67 0.63 -10.27 3.80
CA LYS A 67 -0.15 -10.30 5.06
C LYS A 67 -1.59 -10.66 4.72
N GLN A 68 -2.07 -11.74 5.32
CA GLN A 68 -3.47 -12.14 5.26
C GLN A 68 -4.30 -11.35 6.30
N ALA A 69 -5.51 -10.99 5.93
CA ALA A 69 -6.54 -10.42 6.81
C ALA A 69 -7.92 -11.03 6.50
#